data_AF-A0A1A8NFU9-F1
#
_entry.id   AF-A0A1A8NFU9-F1
#
_cell.length_a   1.000
_cell.length_b   1.000
_cell.length_c   1.000
_cell.angle_alpha   90.00
_cell.angle_beta   90.00
_cell.angle_gamma   90.00
#
_symmetry.space_group_name_H-M   'P 1'
#
loop_
_entity.id
_entity.type
_entity.pdbx_description
1 polymer ?
#
loop_
_entity_poly.entity_id
_entity_poly.type
_entity_poly.pdbx_seq_one_letter_code
_entity_poly.pdbx_strand_id
1 'polypeptide(L)'
;MLTFDLCVQRLESRLSHLQSAIDEYNKAKNDFAVKATEDEMRLLRFQRKLDDEKGAGLLGLSLQGTMEALMSLGLHKQAEQLYRDFKVPDKRYWWLKLKSLAEKEEWEELEKFSKSKKSPIGYLAFVEICMKNNNRYEAKKYVCKVTPEQKVKAHLAVGDLEGAADTAIERRNESELGAVLSRCSASDHLLVDRLNRARVNSSKK
;
A
#
# COMPACT_ATOMS: atom_id res chain seq x y z
N MET A 1 10.17 12.84 -35.10
CA MET A 1 9.82 11.71 -36.00
C MET A 1 10.90 10.64 -36.00
N LEU A 2 12.17 10.97 -36.28
CA LEU A 2 13.29 10.00 -36.28
C LEU A 2 13.51 9.22 -34.95
N THR A 3 13.34 9.87 -33.80
CA THR A 3 13.50 9.24 -32.47
C THR A 3 12.37 8.26 -32.13
N PHE A 4 11.16 8.52 -32.62
CA PHE A 4 9.99 7.66 -32.41
C PHE A 4 10.10 6.37 -33.22
N ASP A 5 10.52 6.49 -34.49
CA ASP A 5 10.70 5.38 -35.42
C ASP A 5 11.82 4.43 -34.96
N LEU A 6 12.94 4.99 -34.48
CA LEU A 6 14.04 4.21 -33.90
C LEU A 6 13.60 3.43 -32.65
N CYS A 7 12.71 4.00 -31.84
CA CYS A 7 12.18 3.35 -30.64
C CYS A 7 11.25 2.17 -30.98
N VAL A 8 10.42 2.31 -32.03
CA VAL A 8 9.56 1.24 -32.55
C VAL A 8 10.41 0.07 -33.05
N GLN A 9 11.38 0.34 -33.94
CA GLN A 9 12.26 -0.68 -34.51
C GLN A 9 13.05 -1.42 -33.42
N ARG A 10 13.49 -0.69 -32.38
CA ARG A 10 14.19 -1.28 -31.24
C ARG A 10 13.30 -2.21 -30.41
N LEU A 11 12.02 -1.90 -30.28
CA LEU A 11 11.07 -2.75 -29.56
C LEU A 11 10.76 -4.04 -30.33
N GLU A 12 10.50 -3.95 -31.63
CA GLU A 12 10.23 -5.12 -32.48
C GLU A 12 11.42 -6.09 -32.48
N SER A 13 12.63 -5.57 -32.63
CA SER A 13 13.86 -6.37 -32.50
C SER A 13 13.97 -7.03 -31.12
N ARG A 14 13.69 -6.29 -30.03
CA ARG A 14 13.69 -6.85 -28.67
C ARG A 14 12.66 -7.97 -28.51
N LEU A 15 11.44 -7.80 -29.02
CA LEU A 15 10.40 -8.82 -28.97
C LEU A 15 10.77 -10.06 -29.78
N SER A 16 11.44 -9.90 -30.92
CA SER A 16 11.96 -11.02 -31.72
C SER A 16 13.01 -11.82 -30.94
N HIS A 17 13.97 -11.15 -30.29
CA HIS A 17 14.96 -11.86 -29.47
C HIS A 17 14.33 -12.58 -28.27
N LEU A 18 13.32 -11.98 -27.64
CA LEU A 18 12.57 -12.64 -26.55
C LEU A 18 11.81 -13.87 -27.05
N GLN A 19 11.26 -13.82 -28.27
CA GLN A 19 10.62 -14.98 -28.88
C GLN A 19 11.63 -16.11 -29.14
N SER A 20 12.81 -15.80 -29.67
CA SER A 20 13.88 -16.79 -29.83
C SER A 20 14.32 -17.38 -28.48
N ALA A 21 14.38 -16.56 -27.42
CA ALA A 21 14.69 -17.04 -26.08
C ALA A 21 13.62 -18.01 -25.54
N ILE A 22 12.33 -17.77 -25.80
CA ILE A 22 11.24 -18.71 -25.47
C ILE A 22 11.48 -20.06 -26.15
N ASP A 23 11.85 -20.06 -27.43
CA ASP A 23 12.09 -21.30 -28.19
C ASP A 23 13.25 -22.10 -27.59
N GLU A 24 14.34 -21.43 -27.19
CA GLU A 24 15.48 -22.07 -26.52
C GLU A 24 15.10 -22.58 -25.11
N TYR A 25 14.32 -21.82 -24.33
CA TYR A 25 13.85 -22.28 -23.02
C TYR A 25 12.91 -23.49 -23.12
N ASN A 26 12.08 -23.56 -24.18
CA ASN A 26 11.26 -24.74 -24.47
C ASN A 26 12.11 -25.96 -24.78
N LYS A 27 13.15 -25.84 -25.63
CA LYS A 27 14.11 -26.93 -25.89
C LYS A 27 14.81 -27.40 -24.61
N ALA A 28 15.14 -26.46 -23.73
CA ALA A 28 15.75 -26.73 -22.42
C ALA A 28 14.75 -27.23 -21.36
N LYS A 29 13.45 -27.32 -21.66
CA LYS A 29 12.37 -27.68 -20.72
C LYS A 29 12.34 -26.80 -19.47
N ASN A 30 12.58 -25.50 -19.63
CA ASN A 30 12.56 -24.52 -18.56
C ASN A 30 11.26 -23.69 -18.58
N ASP A 31 10.18 -24.27 -18.07
CA ASP A 31 8.84 -23.67 -18.07
C ASP A 31 8.77 -22.32 -17.35
N PHE A 32 9.59 -22.13 -16.32
CA PHE A 32 9.64 -20.86 -15.60
C PHE A 32 10.17 -19.75 -16.50
N ALA A 33 11.30 -19.99 -17.18
CA ALA A 33 11.92 -19.00 -18.06
C ALA A 33 11.04 -18.68 -19.29
N VAL A 34 10.33 -19.68 -19.83
CA VAL A 34 9.31 -19.46 -20.88
C VAL A 34 8.26 -18.46 -20.40
N LYS A 35 7.60 -18.75 -19.27
CA LYS A 35 6.53 -17.88 -18.73
C LYS A 35 7.03 -16.49 -18.35
N ALA A 36 8.21 -16.39 -17.72
CA ALA A 36 8.80 -15.11 -17.36
C ALA A 36 9.11 -14.25 -18.60
N THR A 37 9.51 -14.87 -19.71
CA THR A 37 9.80 -14.18 -20.97
C THR A 37 8.50 -13.74 -21.67
N GLU A 38 7.46 -14.58 -21.66
CA GLU A 38 6.12 -14.22 -22.14
C GLU A 38 5.53 -13.04 -21.36
N ASP A 39 5.71 -13.03 -20.03
CA ASP A 39 5.28 -11.93 -19.15
C ASP A 39 6.00 -10.62 -19.49
N GLU A 40 7.33 -10.66 -19.70
CA GLU A 40 8.11 -9.49 -20.13
C GLU A 40 7.62 -8.98 -21.50
N MET A 41 7.36 -9.86 -22.45
CA MET A 41 6.81 -9.46 -23.76
C MET A 41 5.43 -8.82 -23.62
N ARG A 42 4.54 -9.35 -22.76
CA ARG A 42 3.24 -8.74 -22.46
C ARG A 42 3.39 -7.35 -21.83
N LEU A 43 4.31 -7.20 -20.88
CA LEU A 43 4.55 -5.93 -20.20
C LEU A 43 5.06 -4.86 -21.19
N LEU A 44 6.03 -5.21 -22.04
CA LEU A 44 6.58 -4.30 -23.05
C LEU A 44 5.51 -3.82 -24.04
N ARG A 45 4.62 -4.71 -24.48
CA ARG A 45 3.50 -4.35 -25.36
C ARG A 45 2.53 -3.40 -24.66
N PHE A 46 2.22 -3.65 -23.39
CA PHE A 46 1.37 -2.77 -22.59
C PHE A 46 1.99 -1.37 -22.41
N GLN A 47 3.28 -1.32 -22.04
CA GLN A 47 4.02 -0.07 -21.87
C GLN A 47 4.04 0.74 -23.16
N ARG A 48 4.36 0.08 -24.29
CA ARG A 48 4.39 0.73 -25.60
C ARG A 48 3.05 1.35 -25.95
N LYS A 49 1.95 0.60 -25.78
CA LYS A 49 0.60 1.08 -26.06
C LYS A 49 0.29 2.35 -25.26
N LEU A 50 0.62 2.38 -23.97
CA LEU A 50 0.37 3.57 -23.15
C LEU A 50 1.32 4.73 -23.45
N ASP A 51 2.55 4.46 -23.86
CA ASP A 51 3.47 5.50 -24.31
C ASP A 51 2.96 6.16 -25.60
N ASP A 52 2.40 5.38 -26.52
CA ASP A 52 1.80 5.91 -27.76
C ASP A 52 0.50 6.67 -27.48
N GLU A 53 -0.37 6.17 -26.59
CA GLU A 53 -1.67 6.79 -26.30
C GLU A 53 -1.56 8.01 -25.35
N LYS A 54 -0.59 8.02 -24.44
CA LYS A 54 -0.55 8.95 -23.30
C LYS A 54 0.80 9.62 -23.08
N GLY A 55 1.85 9.24 -23.80
CA GLY A 55 3.21 9.77 -23.58
C GLY A 55 3.76 9.46 -22.19
N ALA A 56 3.40 8.30 -21.61
CA ALA A 56 3.67 7.99 -20.20
C ALA A 56 5.15 7.67 -19.87
N GLY A 57 5.98 7.36 -20.88
CA GLY A 57 7.42 7.10 -20.70
C GLY A 57 7.73 5.82 -19.91
N LEU A 58 6.95 4.76 -20.14
CA LEU A 58 6.97 3.52 -19.35
C LEU A 58 7.90 2.45 -19.92
N LEU A 59 8.29 2.54 -21.20
CA LEU A 59 8.97 1.46 -21.89
C LEU A 59 10.28 1.04 -21.20
N GLY A 60 10.36 -0.24 -20.85
CA GLY A 60 11.54 -0.85 -20.22
C GLY A 60 11.58 -0.74 -18.70
N LEU A 61 10.60 -0.11 -18.05
CA LEU A 61 10.45 -0.20 -16.60
C LEU A 61 10.08 -1.63 -16.18
N SER A 62 10.42 -1.99 -14.94
CA SER A 62 9.89 -3.22 -14.35
C SER A 62 8.38 -3.15 -14.16
N LEU A 63 7.70 -4.27 -13.91
CA LEU A 63 6.27 -4.27 -13.58
C LEU A 63 5.96 -3.33 -12.40
N GLN A 64 6.78 -3.37 -11.34
CA GLN A 64 6.66 -2.49 -10.18
C GLN A 64 6.85 -1.02 -10.57
N GLY A 65 7.92 -0.70 -11.30
CA GLY A 65 8.20 0.67 -11.74
C GLY A 65 7.12 1.22 -12.68
N THR A 66 6.54 0.35 -13.52
CA THR A 66 5.41 0.70 -14.39
C THR A 66 4.19 1.05 -13.56
N MET A 67 3.83 0.23 -12.57
CA MET A 67 2.67 0.51 -11.71
C MET A 67 2.88 1.76 -10.85
N GLU A 68 4.10 2.01 -10.37
CA GLU A 68 4.47 3.25 -9.67
C GLU A 68 4.28 4.47 -10.56
N ALA A 69 4.85 4.47 -11.77
CA ALA A 69 4.70 5.55 -12.74
C ALA A 69 3.22 5.80 -13.10
N LEU A 70 2.44 4.75 -13.34
CA LEU A 70 1.01 4.88 -13.62
C LEU A 70 0.25 5.53 -12.47
N MET A 71 0.53 5.16 -11.21
CA MET A 71 -0.13 5.77 -10.06
C MET A 71 0.28 7.25 -9.90
N SER A 72 1.56 7.58 -10.11
CA SER A 72 2.03 8.97 -10.14
C SER A 72 1.34 9.81 -11.23
N LEU A 73 1.07 9.22 -12.40
CA LEU A 73 0.33 9.84 -13.50
C LEU A 73 -1.20 9.87 -13.29
N GLY A 74 -1.73 9.31 -12.20
CA GLY A 74 -3.18 9.22 -11.96
C GLY A 74 -3.90 8.18 -12.82
N LEU A 75 -3.16 7.29 -13.48
CA LEU A 75 -3.67 6.24 -14.36
C LEU A 75 -4.05 4.98 -13.57
N HIS A 76 -4.90 5.14 -12.55
CA HIS A 76 -5.22 4.06 -11.60
C HIS A 76 -5.86 2.83 -12.25
N LYS A 77 -6.68 3.02 -13.30
CA LYS A 77 -7.34 1.92 -14.02
C LYS A 77 -6.30 1.02 -14.71
N GLN A 78 -5.29 1.62 -15.32
CA GLN A 78 -4.19 0.92 -15.98
C GLN A 78 -3.30 0.20 -14.96
N ALA A 79 -3.01 0.84 -13.81
CA ALA A 79 -2.27 0.19 -12.73
C ALA A 79 -3.04 -1.01 -12.15
N GLU A 80 -4.36 -0.89 -11.99
CA GLU A 80 -5.21 -1.99 -11.55
C GLU A 80 -5.29 -3.13 -12.57
N GLN A 81 -5.28 -2.81 -13.86
CA GLN A 81 -5.18 -3.82 -14.93
C GLN A 81 -3.89 -4.64 -14.79
N LEU A 82 -2.73 -3.99 -14.64
CA LEU A 82 -1.45 -4.71 -14.44
C LEU A 82 -1.46 -5.57 -13.18
N TYR A 83 -2.03 -5.06 -12.08
CA TYR A 83 -2.21 -5.84 -10.85
C TYR A 83 -2.93 -7.17 -11.10
N ARG A 84 -4.01 -7.15 -11.89
CA ARG A 84 -4.80 -8.35 -12.22
C ARG A 84 -4.09 -9.25 -13.23
N ASP A 85 -3.59 -8.68 -14.33
CA ASP A 85 -3.02 -9.41 -15.47
C ASP A 85 -1.72 -10.14 -15.13
N PHE A 86 -0.94 -9.58 -14.20
CA PHE A 86 0.31 -10.15 -13.70
C PHE A 86 0.16 -10.81 -12.32
N LYS A 87 -1.06 -10.88 -11.79
CA LYS A 87 -1.38 -11.53 -10.50
C LYS A 87 -0.47 -11.03 -9.38
N VAL A 88 -0.25 -9.71 -9.33
CA VAL A 88 0.63 -9.10 -8.34
C VAL A 88 0.08 -9.39 -6.94
N PRO A 89 0.91 -9.86 -5.99
CA PRO A 89 0.43 -10.19 -4.65
C PRO A 89 -0.31 -9.02 -4.00
N ASP A 90 -1.49 -9.30 -3.46
CA ASP A 90 -2.39 -8.33 -2.83
C ASP A 90 -1.67 -7.39 -1.88
N LYS A 91 -0.86 -7.93 -0.96
CA LYS A 91 -0.11 -7.13 0.01
C LYS A 91 0.82 -6.10 -0.65
N ARG A 92 1.47 -6.46 -1.77
CA ARG A 92 2.39 -5.59 -2.52
C ARG A 92 1.62 -4.46 -3.19
N TYR A 93 0.56 -4.79 -3.93
CA TYR A 93 -0.27 -3.79 -4.60
C TYR A 93 -0.91 -2.82 -3.61
N TRP A 94 -1.38 -3.32 -2.46
CA TRP A 94 -1.99 -2.47 -1.44
C TRP A 94 -1.03 -1.47 -0.83
N TRP A 95 0.21 -1.87 -0.54
CA TRP A 95 1.23 -0.94 -0.08
C TRP A 95 1.57 0.12 -1.13
N LEU A 96 1.70 -0.30 -2.39
CA LEU A 96 1.96 0.63 -3.50
C LEU A 96 0.85 1.67 -3.63
N LYS A 97 -0.40 1.22 -3.74
CA LYS A 97 -1.56 2.11 -3.92
C LYS A 97 -1.75 3.03 -2.71
N LEU A 98 -1.63 2.51 -1.49
CA LEU A 98 -1.72 3.30 -0.26
C LEU A 98 -0.71 4.45 -0.24
N LYS A 99 0.57 4.16 -0.51
CA LYS A 99 1.64 5.17 -0.53
C LYS A 99 1.38 6.21 -1.60
N SER A 100 1.07 5.79 -2.82
CA SER A 100 0.88 6.72 -3.93
C SER A 100 -0.33 7.64 -3.73
N LEU A 101 -1.47 7.11 -3.25
CA LEU A 101 -2.65 7.94 -2.97
C LEU A 101 -2.37 8.96 -1.87
N ALA A 102 -1.64 8.57 -0.82
CA ALA A 102 -1.29 9.49 0.27
C ALA A 102 -0.29 10.57 -0.17
N GLU A 103 0.76 10.21 -0.93
CA GLU A 103 1.75 11.14 -1.47
C GLU A 103 1.14 12.20 -2.40
N LYS A 104 0.06 11.86 -3.09
CA LYS A 104 -0.69 12.75 -3.98
C LYS A 104 -1.89 13.42 -3.31
N GLU A 105 -2.09 13.16 -2.01
CA GLU A 105 -3.21 13.68 -1.23
C GLU A 105 -4.59 13.36 -1.83
N GLU A 106 -4.70 12.24 -2.54
CA GLU A 106 -5.94 11.74 -3.15
C GLU A 106 -6.81 11.03 -2.10
N TRP A 107 -7.19 11.75 -1.03
CA TRP A 107 -7.85 11.22 0.15
C TRP A 107 -9.21 10.57 -0.13
N GLU A 108 -9.97 11.11 -1.09
CA GLU A 108 -11.25 10.52 -1.50
C GLU A 108 -11.08 9.14 -2.15
N GLU A 109 -10.06 9.00 -3.01
CA GLU A 109 -9.73 7.72 -3.62
C GLU A 109 -9.14 6.74 -2.60
N LEU A 110 -8.40 7.24 -1.61
CA LEU A 110 -7.93 6.44 -0.49
C LEU A 110 -9.10 5.88 0.33
N GLU A 111 -10.11 6.71 0.60
CA GLU A 111 -11.30 6.28 1.33
C GLU A 111 -12.08 5.21 0.55
N LYS A 112 -12.28 5.42 -0.76
CA LYS A 112 -12.87 4.41 -1.66
C LYS A 112 -12.06 3.12 -1.65
N PHE A 113 -10.74 3.22 -1.73
CA PHE A 113 -9.84 2.08 -1.71
C PHE A 113 -9.96 1.27 -0.40
N SER A 114 -10.07 1.95 0.75
CA SER A 114 -10.27 1.32 2.06
C SER A 114 -11.59 0.54 2.19
N LYS A 115 -12.55 0.77 1.29
CA LYS A 115 -13.87 0.13 1.26
C LYS A 115 -13.97 -0.97 0.19
N SER A 116 -12.98 -1.07 -0.70
CA SER A 116 -13.03 -1.98 -1.87
C SER A 116 -13.02 -3.46 -1.49
N LYS A 117 -12.21 -3.86 -0.50
CA LYS A 117 -12.20 -5.19 0.14
C LYS A 117 -11.45 -5.11 1.47
N LYS A 118 -11.46 -6.19 2.25
CA LYS A 118 -10.66 -6.29 3.48
C LYS A 118 -9.18 -6.09 3.16
N SER A 119 -8.54 -5.16 3.86
CA SER A 119 -7.14 -4.84 3.60
C SER A 119 -6.18 -5.97 4.04
N PRO A 120 -5.32 -6.49 3.15
CA PRO A 120 -4.28 -7.47 3.46
C PRO A 120 -3.10 -6.85 4.24
N ILE A 121 -3.03 -5.52 4.32
CA ILE A 121 -2.02 -4.77 5.08
C ILE A 121 -2.56 -4.24 6.43
N GLY A 122 -3.83 -4.53 6.74
CA GLY A 122 -4.53 -3.96 7.88
C GLY A 122 -4.83 -2.47 7.73
N TYR A 123 -5.50 -1.89 8.72
CA TYR A 123 -5.91 -0.48 8.70
C TYR A 123 -4.99 0.43 9.52
N LEU A 124 -4.11 -0.13 10.35
CA LEU A 124 -3.08 0.68 11.04
C LEU A 124 -2.17 1.36 10.02
N ALA A 125 -1.83 0.69 8.92
CA ALA A 125 -1.06 1.26 7.81
C ALA A 125 -1.73 2.52 7.22
N PHE A 126 -3.07 2.53 7.12
CA PHE A 126 -3.83 3.69 6.64
C PHE A 126 -3.76 4.84 7.65
N VAL A 127 -3.88 4.55 8.95
CA VAL A 127 -3.72 5.57 10.00
C VAL A 127 -2.32 6.18 9.95
N GLU A 128 -1.28 5.33 9.92
CA GLU A 128 0.12 5.77 9.95
C GLU A 128 0.49 6.61 8.71
N ILE A 129 0.04 6.23 7.51
CA ILE A 129 0.34 7.01 6.30
C ILE A 129 -0.40 8.36 6.31
N CYS A 130 -1.66 8.41 6.76
CA CYS A 130 -2.41 9.66 6.85
C CYS A 130 -1.76 10.61 7.85
N MET A 131 -1.31 10.09 8.99
CA MET A 131 -0.57 10.87 9.99
C MET A 131 0.78 11.36 9.46
N LYS A 132 1.51 10.53 8.71
CA LYS A 132 2.78 10.93 8.06
C LYS A 132 2.59 12.10 7.08
N ASN A 133 1.45 12.15 6.43
CA ASN A 133 1.06 13.20 5.49
C ASN A 133 0.22 14.32 6.17
N ASN A 134 0.30 14.45 7.50
CA ASN A 134 -0.36 15.48 8.30
C ASN A 134 -1.90 15.56 8.17
N ASN A 135 -2.56 14.52 7.66
CA ASN A 135 -4.01 14.46 7.55
C ASN A 135 -4.63 13.63 8.69
N ARG A 136 -4.68 14.25 9.88
CA ARG A 136 -5.27 13.64 11.08
C ARG A 136 -6.77 13.37 10.95
N TYR A 137 -7.49 14.20 10.21
CA TYR A 137 -8.94 14.03 9.99
C TYR A 137 -9.21 12.73 9.22
N GLU A 138 -8.47 12.51 8.14
CA GLU A 138 -8.57 11.28 7.35
C GLU A 138 -8.11 10.06 8.16
N ALA A 139 -7.00 10.18 8.91
CA ALA A 139 -6.49 9.11 9.75
C ALA A 139 -7.55 8.56 10.74
N LYS A 140 -8.34 9.45 11.37
CA LYS A 140 -9.39 9.07 12.33
C LYS A 140 -10.46 8.15 11.72
N LYS A 141 -10.75 8.27 10.42
CA LYS A 141 -11.73 7.40 9.72
C LYS A 141 -11.32 5.92 9.74
N TYR A 142 -10.03 5.62 9.85
CA TYR A 142 -9.51 4.26 9.78
C TYR A 142 -9.32 3.60 11.14
N VAL A 143 -9.26 4.39 12.24
CA VAL A 143 -9.02 3.88 13.61
C VAL A 143 -10.06 2.83 14.01
N CYS A 144 -11.34 3.04 13.66
CA CYS A 144 -12.40 2.09 13.99
C CYS A 144 -12.22 0.72 13.32
N LYS A 145 -11.55 0.67 12.16
CA LYS A 145 -11.28 -0.54 11.38
C LYS A 145 -9.99 -1.27 11.80
N VAL A 146 -9.16 -0.67 12.66
CA VAL A 146 -7.94 -1.31 13.16
C VAL A 146 -8.30 -2.48 14.06
N THR A 147 -7.54 -3.57 14.00
CA THR A 147 -7.79 -4.76 14.84
C THR A 147 -7.59 -4.40 16.32
N PRO A 148 -8.28 -5.08 17.25
CA PRO A 148 -8.18 -4.78 18.67
C PRO A 148 -6.74 -4.67 19.16
N GLU A 149 -5.87 -5.58 18.72
CA GLU A 149 -4.44 -5.70 19.07
C GLU A 149 -3.63 -4.45 18.78
N GLN A 150 -4.03 -3.70 17.75
CA GLN A 150 -3.32 -2.52 17.28
C GLN A 150 -4.08 -1.22 17.56
N LYS A 151 -5.27 -1.31 18.17
CA LYS A 151 -6.21 -0.20 18.25
C LYS A 151 -5.74 0.91 19.20
N VAL A 152 -5.11 0.56 20.32
CA VAL A 152 -4.46 1.54 21.21
C VAL A 152 -3.39 2.32 20.45
N LYS A 153 -2.53 1.63 19.68
CA LYS A 153 -1.50 2.30 18.86
C LYS A 153 -2.13 3.27 17.84
N ALA A 154 -3.25 2.90 17.22
CA ALA A 154 -3.95 3.76 16.28
C ALA A 154 -4.56 5.01 16.95
N HIS A 155 -5.23 4.86 18.10
CA HIS A 155 -5.76 6.00 18.87
C HIS A 155 -4.64 6.94 19.30
N LEU A 156 -3.53 6.41 19.82
CA LEU A 156 -2.36 7.22 20.19
C LEU A 156 -1.73 7.92 18.98
N ALA A 157 -1.69 7.28 17.81
CA ALA A 157 -1.16 7.88 16.59
C ALA A 157 -1.99 9.10 16.16
N VAL A 158 -3.31 9.03 16.28
CA VAL A 158 -4.20 10.18 16.02
C VAL A 158 -4.39 11.07 17.26
N GLY A 159 -3.59 10.90 18.31
CA GLY A 159 -3.64 11.62 19.58
C GLY A 159 -5.03 11.66 20.25
N ASP A 160 -5.79 10.58 20.13
CA ASP A 160 -7.04 10.35 20.83
C ASP A 160 -6.75 9.59 22.13
N LEU A 161 -6.45 10.33 23.21
CA LEU A 161 -6.05 9.74 24.49
C LEU A 161 -7.21 9.05 25.20
N GLU A 162 -8.42 9.59 25.11
CA GLU A 162 -9.61 8.98 25.70
C GLU A 162 -9.93 7.63 25.05
N GLY A 163 -10.00 7.58 23.71
CA GLY A 163 -10.21 6.32 23.00
C GLY A 163 -9.10 5.29 23.22
N ALA A 164 -7.84 5.75 23.33
CA ALA A 164 -6.71 4.87 23.68
C ALA A 164 -6.86 4.29 25.09
N ALA A 165 -7.23 5.11 26.07
CA ALA A 165 -7.41 4.69 27.45
C ALA A 165 -8.55 3.68 27.59
N ASP A 166 -9.71 3.98 26.99
CA ASP A 166 -10.88 3.09 27.05
C ASP A 166 -10.56 1.73 26.43
N THR A 167 -9.90 1.72 25.27
CA THR A 167 -9.46 0.49 24.60
C THR A 167 -8.48 -0.30 25.47
N ALA A 168 -7.50 0.37 26.09
CA ALA A 168 -6.50 -0.30 26.94
C ALA A 168 -7.11 -0.88 28.22
N ILE A 169 -8.08 -0.18 28.83
CA ILE A 169 -8.82 -0.64 30.01
C ILE A 169 -9.68 -1.85 29.66
N GLU A 170 -10.42 -1.79 28.55
CA GLU A 170 -11.28 -2.89 28.09
C GLU A 170 -10.45 -4.16 27.85
N ARG A 171 -9.29 -4.01 27.22
CA ARG A 171 -8.38 -5.13 26.91
C ARG A 171 -7.54 -5.60 28.10
N ARG A 172 -7.55 -4.86 29.20
CA ARG A 172 -6.80 -5.16 30.44
C ARG A 172 -5.32 -5.43 30.19
N ASN A 173 -4.73 -4.77 29.20
CA ASN A 173 -3.34 -4.98 28.82
C ASN A 173 -2.45 -3.94 29.53
N GLU A 174 -1.63 -4.38 30.48
CA GLU A 174 -0.75 -3.49 31.27
C GLU A 174 0.25 -2.73 30.39
N SER A 175 0.77 -3.36 29.34
CA SER A 175 1.70 -2.70 28.41
C SER A 175 1.00 -1.57 27.65
N GLU A 176 -0.26 -1.76 27.28
CA GLU A 176 -1.05 -0.73 26.59
C GLU A 176 -1.44 0.41 27.54
N LEU A 177 -1.86 0.09 28.77
CA LEU A 177 -2.13 1.08 29.81
C LEU A 177 -0.88 1.93 30.09
N GLY A 178 0.29 1.31 30.18
CA GLY A 178 1.58 2.00 30.33
C GLY A 178 1.90 2.91 29.13
N ALA A 179 1.63 2.44 27.91
CA ALA A 179 1.82 3.23 26.69
C ALA A 179 0.93 4.48 26.68
N VAL A 180 -0.34 4.37 27.09
CA VAL A 180 -1.24 5.54 27.18
C VAL A 180 -0.75 6.51 28.25
N LEU A 181 -0.41 6.02 29.45
CA LEU A 181 0.11 6.85 30.54
C LEU A 181 1.36 7.65 30.14
N SER A 182 2.26 7.05 29.36
CA SER A 182 3.48 7.73 28.86
C SER A 182 3.19 8.90 27.91
N ARG A 183 1.97 8.99 27.38
CA ARG A 183 1.51 10.06 26.47
C ARG A 183 0.63 11.09 27.17
N CYS A 184 0.20 10.83 28.40
CA CYS A 184 -0.55 11.80 29.21
C CYS A 184 0.36 12.94 29.66
N SER A 185 -0.23 14.12 29.75
CA SER A 185 0.39 15.34 30.26
C SER A 185 -0.16 15.69 31.65
N ALA A 186 0.38 16.75 32.28
CA ALA A 186 -0.06 17.20 33.59
C ALA A 186 -1.55 17.60 33.65
N SER A 187 -2.15 18.00 32.53
CA SER A 187 -3.58 18.33 32.46
C SER A 187 -4.48 17.10 32.51
N ASP A 188 -3.97 15.92 32.18
CA ASP A 188 -4.77 14.69 32.00
C ASP A 188 -4.95 13.90 33.31
N HIS A 189 -4.90 14.58 34.46
CA HIS A 189 -4.92 13.97 35.80
C HIS A 189 -6.10 12.99 36.00
N LEU A 190 -7.31 13.32 35.53
CA LEU A 190 -8.48 12.43 35.62
C LEU A 190 -8.30 11.14 34.81
N LEU A 191 -7.69 11.24 33.62
CA LEU A 191 -7.41 10.10 32.75
C LEU A 191 -6.35 9.20 33.37
N VAL A 192 -5.30 9.81 33.93
CA VAL A 192 -4.22 9.11 34.64
C VAL A 192 -4.77 8.34 35.85
N ASP A 193 -5.64 8.95 36.64
CA ASP A 193 -6.28 8.29 37.78
C ASP A 193 -7.12 7.09 37.33
N ARG A 194 -7.89 7.23 36.25
CA ARG A 194 -8.71 6.14 35.68
C ARG A 194 -7.83 4.97 35.23
N LEU A 195 -6.74 5.25 34.51
CA LEU A 195 -5.78 4.26 34.02
C LEU A 195 -5.06 3.54 35.18
N ASN A 196 -4.64 4.27 36.21
CA ASN A 196 -3.98 3.68 37.38
C ASN A 196 -4.91 2.74 38.15
N ARG A 197 -6.18 3.11 38.34
CA ARG A 197 -7.19 2.24 38.95
C ARG A 197 -7.39 0.96 38.15
N ALA A 198 -7.48 1.07 36.82
CA ALA A 198 -7.61 -0.09 35.95
C ALA A 198 -6.40 -1.02 36.04
N ARG A 199 -5.18 -0.48 36.10
CA ARG A 199 -3.95 -1.26 36.23
C ARG A 199 -3.92 -2.08 37.51
N VAL A 200 -4.24 -1.47 38.66
CA VAL A 200 -4.29 -2.17 39.96
C VAL A 200 -5.33 -3.31 39.97
N ASN A 201 -6.45 -3.14 39.26
CA ASN A 201 -7.48 -4.17 39.17
C ASN A 201 -7.07 -5.34 38.27
N SER A 202 -6.21 -5.11 37.27
CA SER A 202 -5.68 -6.16 36.41
C SER A 202 -4.63 -7.03 37.11
N SER A 203 -3.81 -6.47 38.01
CA SER A 203 -2.75 -7.21 38.72
C SER A 203 -3.24 -8.02 39.94
N LYS A 204 -4.51 -7.88 40.36
CA LYS A 204 -5.11 -8.56 41.52
C LYS A 204 -5.77 -9.92 41.19
N LYS A 205 -5.64 -10.40 39.95
CA LYS A 205 -6.16 -11.69 39.46
C LYS A 205 -5.06 -12.47 38.77
#